data_AF-A0A661MSC0-F1
#
_entry.id   AF-A0A661MSC0-F1
#
_cell.length_a   1.000
_cell.length_b   1.000
_cell.length_c   1.000
_cell.angle_alpha   90.00
_cell.angle_beta   90.00
_cell.angle_gamma   90.00
#
_symmetry.space_group_name_H-M   'P 1'
#
loop_
_entity.id
_entity.type
_entity.pdbx_description
1 polymer ?
#
loop_
_entity_poly.entity_id
_entity_poly.type
_entity_poly.pdbx_seq_one_letter_code
_entity_poly.pdbx_strand_id
1 'polypeptide(L)'
;MCMLRRSELRLTTLQETTTVSGATFGNATSSRCSFRVQLSSSTAAQNIQFRISRNRSRLRREVHRVRPASPHHTLPSMSENLDCLTCGACCRTGTDGRILIPPQDLVRWREIGRDDLATAVQPGHFGMVAFATREDGSCVHLGTSESPNACQIYEIRGTTCREFEKGSPQCLEFRREAGIT
;
A
#
# COMPACT_ATOMS: atom_id res chain seq x y z
N MET A 1 -4.37 -14.20 -52.39
CA MET A 1 -2.99 -14.72 -52.30
C MET A 1 -2.07 -13.58 -51.90
N CYS A 2 -1.69 -13.48 -50.63
CA CYS A 2 -0.47 -12.77 -50.21
C CYS A 2 -0.05 -13.38 -48.86
N MET A 3 1.20 -13.80 -48.80
CA MET A 3 1.78 -14.67 -47.79
C MET A 3 2.22 -13.90 -46.53
N LEU A 4 1.95 -14.52 -45.38
CA LEU A 4 2.84 -14.72 -44.22
C LEU A 4 3.93 -13.68 -43.92
N ARG A 5 3.97 -13.21 -42.67
CA ARG A 5 5.15 -13.36 -41.79
C ARG A 5 4.71 -13.34 -40.32
N ARG A 6 4.80 -14.52 -39.71
CA ARG A 6 4.76 -14.75 -38.25
C ARG A 6 6.11 -14.32 -37.68
N SER A 7 6.09 -13.49 -36.65
CA SER A 7 7.27 -13.17 -35.84
C SER A 7 7.20 -14.01 -34.58
N GLU A 8 8.00 -15.08 -34.53
CA GLU A 8 8.17 -15.94 -33.36
C GLU A 8 9.07 -15.24 -32.34
N LEU A 9 8.51 -14.82 -31.21
CA LEU A 9 9.29 -14.42 -30.04
C LEU A 9 9.63 -15.67 -29.23
N ARG A 10 10.92 -16.05 -29.30
CA ARG A 10 11.52 -17.13 -28.52
C ARG A 10 11.54 -16.75 -27.04
N LEU A 11 10.76 -17.49 -26.24
CA LEU A 11 10.89 -17.57 -24.79
C LEU A 11 12.14 -18.39 -24.45
N THR A 12 13.16 -17.75 -23.86
CA THR A 12 14.28 -18.44 -23.23
C THR A 12 13.93 -18.76 -21.79
N THR A 13 13.55 -20.01 -21.55
CA THR A 13 13.37 -20.61 -20.23
C THR A 13 14.74 -20.91 -19.62
N LEU A 14 15.10 -20.27 -18.51
CA LEU A 14 16.22 -20.68 -17.67
C LEU A 14 15.70 -21.69 -16.63
N GLN A 15 16.06 -22.96 -16.82
CA GLN A 15 15.88 -24.02 -15.84
C GLN A 15 17.15 -24.14 -14.99
N GLU A 16 17.09 -23.74 -13.72
CA GLU A 16 18.12 -24.07 -12.74
C GLU A 16 17.83 -25.46 -12.17
N THR A 17 18.63 -26.45 -12.58
CA THR A 17 18.63 -27.80 -12.02
C THR A 17 19.46 -27.81 -10.73
N THR A 18 18.80 -27.86 -9.58
CA THR A 18 19.47 -28.15 -8.30
C THR A 18 19.55 -29.67 -8.11
N THR A 19 20.74 -30.22 -8.34
CA THR A 19 21.10 -31.58 -7.96
C THR A 19 21.17 -31.70 -6.43
N VAL A 20 20.32 -32.55 -5.84
CA VAL A 20 20.49 -33.02 -4.46
C VAL A 20 20.88 -34.50 -4.52
N SER A 21 22.17 -34.75 -4.32
CA SER A 21 22.71 -36.08 -4.07
C SER A 21 22.27 -36.57 -2.69
N GLY A 22 21.93 -37.85 -2.63
CA GLY A 22 21.27 -38.47 -1.50
C GLY A 22 22.14 -38.73 -0.27
N ALA A 23 21.45 -39.14 0.80
CA ALA A 23 22.03 -39.86 1.91
C ALA A 23 20.99 -40.89 2.40
N THR A 24 21.33 -42.16 2.23
CA THR A 24 20.60 -43.32 2.74
C THR A 24 21.31 -43.78 4.02
N PHE A 25 20.69 -43.62 5.19
CA PHE A 25 21.02 -44.31 6.44
C PHE A 25 19.73 -44.26 7.28
N GLY A 26 19.17 -45.31 7.87
CA GLY A 26 19.73 -46.53 8.42
C GLY A 26 19.03 -46.69 9.78
N ASN A 27 18.06 -47.60 9.87
CA ASN A 27 17.36 -47.90 11.12
C ASN A 27 18.35 -48.51 12.12
N ALA A 28 18.54 -47.85 13.27
CA ALA A 28 19.18 -48.46 14.43
C ALA A 28 18.53 -47.97 15.73
N THR A 29 18.06 -48.95 16.48
CA THR A 29 17.44 -48.91 17.79
C THR A 29 18.36 -48.34 18.89
N SER A 30 17.73 -47.70 19.88
CA SER A 30 18.07 -47.75 21.31
C SER A 30 19.55 -47.61 21.71
N SER A 31 19.95 -46.44 22.20
CA SER A 31 20.66 -46.37 23.49
C SER A 31 20.71 -44.94 24.03
N ARG A 32 20.39 -44.81 25.32
CA ARG A 32 20.54 -43.57 26.10
C ARG A 32 22.02 -43.21 26.20
N CYS A 33 22.39 -42.01 25.73
CA CYS A 33 23.63 -41.35 26.13
C CYS A 33 23.30 -39.92 26.55
N SER A 34 23.39 -39.66 27.86
CA SER A 34 23.31 -38.32 28.45
C SER A 34 24.52 -37.50 28.01
N PHE A 35 24.34 -36.64 27.02
CA PHE A 35 25.37 -35.67 26.64
C PHE A 35 25.18 -34.40 27.48
N ARG A 36 26.03 -34.25 28.49
CA ARG A 36 26.07 -33.08 29.38
C ARG A 36 26.88 -31.99 28.68
N VAL A 37 26.22 -31.05 28.02
CA VAL A 37 26.87 -29.86 27.45
C VAL A 37 27.25 -28.92 28.59
N GLN A 38 28.54 -28.83 28.90
CA GLN A 38 29.09 -27.75 29.70
C GLN A 38 29.10 -26.47 28.84
N LEU A 39 28.18 -25.55 29.12
CA LEU A 39 28.25 -24.20 28.60
C LEU A 39 29.39 -23.45 29.31
N SER A 40 30.51 -23.27 28.62
CA SER A 40 31.54 -22.32 29.00
C SER A 40 31.04 -20.91 28.68
N SER A 41 30.71 -20.16 29.72
CA SER A 41 30.29 -18.77 29.67
C SER A 41 31.41 -17.91 29.09
N SER A 42 31.35 -17.60 27.79
CA SER A 42 32.33 -16.72 27.16
C SER A 42 32.11 -15.28 27.63
N THR A 43 33.20 -14.65 28.07
CA THR A 43 33.30 -13.29 28.62
C THR A 43 32.87 -12.18 27.64
N ALA A 44 32.52 -12.54 26.39
CA ALA A 44 32.09 -11.61 25.36
C ALA A 44 30.62 -11.16 25.52
N ALA A 45 29.76 -12.00 26.09
CA ALA A 45 28.32 -11.69 26.22
C ALA A 45 28.02 -10.62 27.28
N GLN A 46 28.88 -10.48 28.29
CA GLN A 46 28.67 -9.52 29.38
C GLN A 46 29.03 -8.07 28.99
N ASN A 47 29.84 -7.87 27.95
CA ASN A 47 30.34 -6.54 27.58
C ASN A 47 29.37 -5.73 26.69
N ILE A 48 28.43 -6.41 26.02
CA ILE A 48 27.44 -5.76 25.13
C ILE A 48 26.30 -5.13 25.92
N GLN A 49 25.85 -5.76 27.01
CA GLN A 49 24.74 -5.23 27.82
C GLN A 49 25.09 -3.90 28.51
N PHE A 50 26.35 -3.66 28.85
CA PHE A 50 26.75 -2.44 29.55
C PHE A 50 26.76 -1.20 28.65
N ARG A 51 27.02 -1.35 27.34
CA ARG A 51 26.97 -0.24 26.37
C ARG A 51 25.56 0.19 26.01
N ILE A 52 24.58 -0.71 26.08
CA ILE A 52 23.18 -0.41 25.74
C ILE A 52 22.50 0.44 26.83
N SER A 53 22.87 0.28 28.11
CA SER A 53 22.20 1.01 29.21
C SER A 53 22.59 2.49 29.28
N ARG A 54 23.84 2.85 28.94
CA ARG A 54 24.34 4.25 28.99
C ARG A 54 23.86 5.12 27.83
N ASN A 55 23.44 4.55 26.70
CA ASN A 55 22.95 5.32 25.56
C ASN A 55 21.46 5.71 25.68
N ARG A 56 20.72 5.08 26.60
CA ARG A 56 19.29 5.33 26.85
C ARG A 56 18.98 6.59 27.65
N SER A 57 19.94 7.09 28.45
CA SER A 57 19.74 8.26 29.31
C SER A 57 19.99 9.60 28.62
N ARG A 58 20.64 9.61 27.45
CA ARG A 58 20.93 10.84 26.70
C ARG A 58 19.85 11.26 25.69
N LEU A 59 19.03 10.32 25.21
CA LEU A 59 17.97 10.59 24.21
C LEU A 59 16.59 10.97 24.81
N ARG A 60 16.47 11.06 26.14
CA ARG A 60 15.19 11.36 26.82
C ARG A 60 14.92 12.83 27.12
N ARG A 61 15.80 13.77 26.74
CA ARG A 61 15.63 15.21 27.08
C ARG A 61 15.25 16.12 25.91
N GLU A 62 15.15 15.63 24.68
CA GLU A 62 14.89 16.48 23.50
C GLU A 62 13.46 16.37 22.93
N VAL A 63 12.49 15.91 23.74
CA VAL A 63 11.09 15.72 23.30
C VAL A 63 10.17 16.53 24.21
N HIS A 64 10.18 17.86 24.10
CA HIS A 64 9.01 18.71 24.42
C HIS A 64 9.28 20.16 24.07
N ARG A 65 9.11 20.50 22.78
CA ARG A 65 8.65 21.83 22.38
C ARG A 65 7.93 21.76 21.04
N VAL A 66 6.88 20.93 20.98
CA VAL A 66 5.86 21.08 19.93
C VAL A 66 5.17 22.41 20.21
N ARG A 67 5.40 23.40 19.36
CA ARG A 67 4.70 24.70 19.42
C ARG A 67 3.20 24.44 19.27
N PRO A 68 2.32 25.07 20.07
CA PRO A 68 0.89 24.97 19.86
C PRO A 68 0.56 25.52 18.47
N ALA A 69 -0.26 24.79 17.71
CA ALA A 69 -0.76 25.21 16.42
C ALA A 69 -1.45 26.57 16.57
N SER A 70 -1.07 27.53 15.72
CA SER A 70 -1.69 28.86 15.68
C SER A 70 -3.20 28.76 15.43
N PRO A 71 -4.01 29.70 15.95
CA PRO A 71 -5.42 29.78 15.63
C PRO A 71 -5.54 30.21 14.17
N HIS A 72 -5.99 29.30 13.31
CA HIS A 72 -6.25 29.60 11.91
C HIS A 72 -7.41 30.62 11.83
N HIS A 73 -7.10 31.84 11.39
CA HIS A 73 -8.11 32.78 10.92
C HIS A 73 -8.79 32.20 9.68
N THR A 74 -10.04 31.81 9.82
CA THR A 74 -10.91 31.37 8.72
C THR A 74 -11.24 32.55 7.81
N LEU A 75 -10.39 32.79 6.80
CA LEU A 75 -10.84 33.49 5.61
C LEU A 75 -11.83 32.57 4.88
N PRO A 76 -12.95 33.10 4.34
CA PRO A 76 -13.87 32.30 3.54
C PRO A 76 -13.11 31.81 2.30
N SER A 77 -12.65 30.57 2.39
CA SER A 77 -11.95 29.91 1.31
C SER A 77 -12.94 29.62 0.19
N MET A 78 -12.51 29.75 -1.06
CA MET A 78 -13.26 29.36 -2.27
C MET A 78 -13.77 27.89 -2.25
N SER A 79 -13.50 27.12 -1.20
CA SER A 79 -13.97 25.74 -1.01
C SER A 79 -15.46 25.63 -0.69
N GLU A 80 -16.12 26.68 -0.17
CA GLU A 80 -17.49 26.56 0.35
C GLU A 80 -18.50 26.09 -0.71
N ASN A 81 -18.26 26.37 -2.00
CA ASN A 81 -19.16 26.01 -3.11
C ASN A 81 -18.74 24.80 -3.97
N LEU A 82 -17.65 24.08 -3.68
CA LEU A 82 -17.28 22.95 -4.54
C LEU A 82 -18.19 21.73 -4.28
N ASP A 83 -18.83 21.16 -5.28
CA ASP A 83 -19.61 19.94 -5.09
C ASP A 83 -18.99 18.76 -5.85
N CYS A 84 -18.63 17.71 -5.09
CA CYS A 84 -18.06 16.49 -5.65
C CYS A 84 -19.09 15.72 -6.48
N LEU A 85 -20.39 15.81 -6.14
CA LEU A 85 -21.47 15.23 -6.94
C LEU A 85 -21.67 16.00 -8.26
N THR A 86 -21.13 17.20 -8.38
CA THR A 86 -21.15 17.98 -9.61
C THR A 86 -19.90 17.73 -10.47
N CYS A 87 -18.69 17.70 -9.90
CA CYS A 87 -17.46 17.61 -10.69
C CYS A 87 -16.88 16.20 -10.87
N GLY A 88 -16.91 15.35 -9.83
CA GLY A 88 -16.27 14.02 -9.86
C GLY A 88 -14.79 14.01 -10.27
N ALA A 89 -14.08 15.14 -10.21
CA ALA A 89 -12.80 15.35 -10.89
C ALA A 89 -11.74 14.30 -10.51
N CYS A 90 -11.49 14.11 -9.22
CA CYS A 90 -10.51 13.12 -8.75
C CYS A 90 -10.88 11.67 -9.11
N CYS A 91 -12.18 11.36 -9.27
CA CYS A 91 -12.62 10.04 -9.70
C CYS A 91 -12.45 9.83 -11.21
N ARG A 92 -12.24 10.88 -12.00
CA ARG A 92 -12.05 10.82 -13.46
C ARG A 92 -10.58 10.83 -13.88
N THR A 93 -9.66 11.08 -12.97
CA THR A 93 -8.23 11.25 -13.22
C THR A 93 -7.37 10.12 -12.62
N GLY A 94 -7.95 8.94 -12.37
CA GLY A 94 -7.25 7.85 -11.65
C GLY A 94 -6.35 6.97 -12.52
N THR A 95 -6.25 7.25 -13.82
CA THR A 95 -5.73 6.34 -14.86
C THR A 95 -4.26 5.93 -14.64
N ASP A 96 -3.51 6.74 -13.91
CA ASP A 96 -2.08 6.59 -13.66
C ASP A 96 -1.75 5.85 -12.35
N GLY A 97 -2.77 5.42 -11.59
CA GLY A 97 -2.56 4.75 -10.32
C GLY A 97 -2.10 5.68 -9.18
N ARG A 98 -2.39 6.99 -9.26
CA ARG A 98 -2.15 7.95 -8.16
C ARG A 98 -3.15 7.83 -7.00
N ILE A 99 -4.31 7.21 -7.21
CA ILE A 99 -5.31 7.00 -6.15
C ILE A 99 -5.00 5.69 -5.42
N LEU A 100 -4.00 5.76 -4.55
CA LEU A 100 -3.41 4.61 -3.86
C LEU A 100 -4.39 4.01 -2.85
N ILE A 101 -4.29 2.71 -2.63
CA ILE A 101 -5.04 1.98 -1.60
C ILE A 101 -4.03 1.50 -0.55
N PRO A 102 -4.07 2.05 0.67
CA PRO A 102 -3.29 1.54 1.79
C PRO A 102 -3.60 0.05 2.05
N PRO A 103 -2.61 -0.78 2.42
CA PRO A 103 -2.84 -2.20 2.69
C PRO A 103 -3.94 -2.47 3.73
N GLN A 104 -4.14 -1.56 4.68
CA GLN A 104 -5.15 -1.64 5.72
C GLN A 104 -6.58 -1.63 5.14
N ASP A 105 -6.82 -0.90 4.04
CA ASP A 105 -8.13 -0.91 3.38
C ASP A 105 -8.42 -2.24 2.70
N LEU A 106 -7.39 -2.87 2.11
CA LEU A 106 -7.54 -4.20 1.51
C LEU A 106 -7.91 -5.25 2.57
N VAL A 107 -7.30 -5.18 3.76
CA VAL A 107 -7.66 -6.06 4.88
C VAL A 107 -9.10 -5.78 5.33
N ARG A 108 -9.40 -4.50 5.61
CA ARG A 108 -10.73 -4.07 6.07
C ARG A 108 -11.85 -4.48 5.13
N TRP A 109 -11.67 -4.36 3.81
CA TRP A 109 -12.69 -4.78 2.84
C TRP A 109 -12.93 -6.28 2.85
N ARG A 110 -11.89 -7.11 2.97
CA ARG A 110 -12.05 -8.57 3.12
C ARG A 110 -12.79 -8.93 4.41
N GLU A 111 -12.48 -8.25 5.52
CA GLU A 111 -13.15 -8.48 6.81
C GLU A 111 -14.66 -8.21 6.76
N ILE A 112 -15.10 -7.23 5.96
CA ILE A 112 -16.54 -6.92 5.77
C ILE A 112 -17.18 -7.70 4.61
N GLY A 113 -16.50 -8.71 4.06
CA GLY A 113 -17.03 -9.53 2.96
C GLY A 113 -17.10 -8.82 1.60
N ARG A 114 -16.24 -7.83 1.38
CA ARG A 114 -16.12 -7.06 0.13
C ARG A 114 -14.82 -7.37 -0.59
N ASP A 115 -14.54 -8.65 -0.81
CA ASP A 115 -13.38 -9.13 -1.58
C ASP A 115 -13.34 -8.57 -3.01
N ASP A 116 -14.51 -8.29 -3.58
CA ASP A 116 -14.64 -7.63 -4.89
C ASP A 116 -13.86 -6.31 -4.95
N LEU A 117 -13.85 -5.53 -3.87
CA LEU A 117 -13.10 -4.27 -3.78
C LEU A 117 -11.60 -4.51 -3.61
N ALA A 118 -11.23 -5.53 -2.83
CA ALA A 118 -9.83 -5.88 -2.61
C ALA A 118 -9.16 -6.48 -3.86
N THR A 119 -9.95 -7.02 -4.80
CA THR A 119 -9.49 -7.56 -6.07
C THR A 119 -9.57 -6.53 -7.22
N ALA A 120 -10.52 -5.60 -7.18
CA ALA A 120 -10.68 -4.54 -8.18
C ALA A 120 -9.63 -3.42 -8.05
N VAL A 121 -8.35 -3.79 -8.19
CA VAL A 121 -7.20 -2.91 -8.03
C VAL A 121 -6.30 -2.94 -9.28
N GLN A 122 -5.45 -1.92 -9.42
CA GLN A 122 -4.43 -1.85 -10.47
C GLN A 122 -3.06 -1.52 -9.85
N PRO A 123 -1.94 -1.69 -10.59
CA PRO A 123 -0.64 -1.22 -10.13
C PRO A 123 -0.67 0.27 -9.81
N GLY A 124 -0.19 0.64 -8.63
CA GLY A 124 -0.04 2.02 -8.20
C GLY A 124 1.42 2.47 -8.17
N HIS A 125 1.65 3.73 -7.83
CA HIS A 125 2.99 4.24 -7.61
C HIS A 125 3.67 3.64 -6.37
N PHE A 126 5.00 3.65 -6.36
CA PHE A 126 5.83 3.22 -5.22
C PHE A 126 5.62 1.75 -4.78
N GLY A 127 5.24 0.87 -5.73
CA GLY A 127 5.01 -0.55 -5.45
C GLY A 127 3.72 -0.82 -4.65
N MET A 128 2.86 0.18 -4.49
CA MET A 128 1.53 0.01 -3.91
C MET A 128 0.50 -0.37 -4.99
N VAL A 129 -0.71 -0.67 -4.55
CA VAL A 129 -1.86 -0.82 -5.46
C VAL A 129 -2.72 0.44 -5.42
N ALA A 130 -3.47 0.67 -6.48
CA ALA A 130 -4.39 1.79 -6.64
C ALA A 130 -5.78 1.27 -7.02
N PHE A 131 -6.79 2.14 -6.89
CA PHE A 131 -8.12 1.83 -7.41
C PHE A 131 -8.06 1.54 -8.91
N ALA A 132 -8.72 0.47 -9.34
CA ALA A 132 -8.84 0.18 -10.77
C ALA A 132 -9.59 1.29 -11.51
N THR A 133 -9.24 1.46 -12.78
CA THR A 133 -9.89 2.40 -13.68
C THR A 133 -10.51 1.70 -14.88
N ARG A 134 -11.54 2.33 -15.44
CA ARG A 134 -12.16 1.95 -16.72
C ARG A 134 -11.27 2.43 -17.87
N GLU A 135 -11.62 2.05 -19.10
CA GLU A 135 -10.89 2.46 -20.31
C GLU A 135 -10.85 3.98 -20.51
N ASP A 136 -11.86 4.70 -20.02
CA ASP A 136 -11.91 6.18 -20.05
C ASP A 136 -11.07 6.84 -18.94
N GLY A 137 -10.38 6.06 -18.11
CA GLY A 137 -9.56 6.55 -17.00
C GLY A 137 -10.34 6.84 -15.71
N SER A 138 -11.67 6.69 -15.71
CA SER A 138 -12.47 6.89 -14.51
C SER A 138 -12.37 5.71 -13.54
N CYS A 139 -12.46 5.98 -12.24
CA CYS A 139 -12.52 4.94 -11.21
C CYS A 139 -13.70 4.00 -11.48
N VAL A 140 -13.49 2.69 -11.33
CA VAL A 140 -14.52 1.66 -11.58
C VAL A 140 -15.78 1.85 -10.72
N HIS A 141 -15.66 2.51 -9.57
CA HIS A 141 -16.77 2.80 -8.65
C HIS A 141 -17.48 4.15 -8.89
N LEU A 142 -17.11 4.88 -9.96
CA LEU A 142 -17.72 6.17 -10.29
C LEU A 142 -19.08 5.99 -10.98
N GLY A 143 -20.11 6.62 -10.44
CA GLY A 143 -21.45 6.71 -11.02
C GLY A 143 -22.44 5.75 -10.37
N THR A 144 -23.65 6.25 -10.11
CA THR A 144 -24.82 5.49 -9.66
C THR A 144 -26.00 5.79 -10.60
N SER A 145 -27.14 5.13 -10.42
CA SER A 145 -28.38 5.48 -11.12
C SER A 145 -28.88 6.89 -10.82
N GLU A 146 -28.53 7.44 -9.65
CA GLU A 146 -29.01 8.74 -9.18
C GLU A 146 -28.10 9.89 -9.63
N SER A 147 -26.78 9.64 -9.71
CA SER A 147 -25.81 10.65 -10.11
C SER A 147 -24.59 10.02 -10.80
N PRO A 148 -24.14 10.60 -11.94
CA PRO A 148 -22.97 10.10 -12.67
C PRO A 148 -21.64 10.34 -11.92
N ASN A 149 -21.65 11.19 -10.89
CA ASN A 149 -20.46 11.47 -10.08
C ASN A 149 -20.53 10.88 -8.67
N ALA A 150 -21.63 10.23 -8.29
CA ALA A 150 -21.73 9.57 -6.99
C ALA A 150 -20.88 8.29 -6.96
N CYS A 151 -20.20 8.04 -5.84
CA CYS A 151 -19.40 6.85 -5.65
C CYS A 151 -20.26 5.68 -5.16
N GLN A 152 -20.19 4.53 -5.84
CA GLN A 152 -20.96 3.33 -5.46
C GLN A 152 -20.57 2.74 -4.11
N ILE A 153 -19.38 3.06 -3.60
CA ILE A 153 -18.84 2.55 -2.33
C ILE A 153 -18.64 3.64 -1.28
N TYR A 154 -19.41 4.74 -1.38
CA TYR A 154 -19.18 5.95 -0.59
C TYR A 154 -19.00 5.70 0.92
N GLU A 155 -19.88 4.90 1.53
CA GLU A 155 -19.85 4.59 2.97
C GLU A 155 -18.58 3.85 3.41
N ILE A 156 -18.09 2.95 2.55
CA ILE A 156 -16.95 2.07 2.83
C ILE A 156 -15.68 2.45 2.08
N ARG A 157 -15.65 3.67 1.51
CA ARG A 157 -14.54 4.22 0.72
C ARG A 157 -13.20 4.02 1.41
N GLY A 158 -12.16 3.81 0.60
CA GLY A 158 -10.78 3.69 1.05
C GLY A 158 -10.32 4.96 1.76
N THR A 159 -9.31 4.82 2.60
CA THR A 159 -8.69 5.86 3.42
C THR A 159 -8.26 7.05 2.56
N THR A 160 -7.56 6.82 1.45
CA THR A 160 -7.17 7.87 0.49
C THR A 160 -8.34 8.74 0.03
N CYS A 161 -9.48 8.13 -0.30
CA CYS A 161 -10.68 8.86 -0.73
C CYS A 161 -11.46 9.49 0.44
N ARG A 162 -11.27 8.98 1.66
CA ARG A 162 -11.92 9.47 2.88
C ARG A 162 -11.24 10.72 3.42
N GLU A 163 -9.91 10.70 3.42
CA GLU A 163 -9.05 11.78 3.90
C GLU A 163 -8.86 12.89 2.86
N PHE A 164 -9.26 12.65 1.61
CA PHE A 164 -9.20 13.64 0.55
C PHE A 164 -10.08 14.86 0.85
N GLU A 165 -9.45 15.99 1.11
CA GLU A 165 -10.14 17.24 1.43
C GLU A 165 -10.59 17.98 0.16
N LYS A 166 -11.89 18.24 0.08
CA LYS A 166 -12.50 19.09 -0.95
C LYS A 166 -11.87 20.49 -0.91
N GLY A 167 -11.38 20.98 -2.05
CA GLY A 167 -10.75 22.30 -2.16
C GLY A 167 -9.28 22.33 -1.71
N SER A 168 -8.70 21.20 -1.30
CA SER A 168 -7.25 21.06 -1.15
C SER A 168 -6.51 21.42 -2.44
N PRO A 169 -5.22 21.78 -2.38
CA PRO A 169 -4.40 21.99 -3.58
C PRO A 169 -4.52 20.82 -4.58
N GLN A 170 -4.48 19.58 -4.08
CA GLN A 170 -4.65 18.37 -4.89
C GLN A 170 -6.02 18.29 -5.56
N CYS A 171 -7.10 18.71 -4.88
CA CYS A 171 -8.42 18.82 -5.48
C CYS A 171 -8.44 19.82 -6.65
N LEU A 172 -7.80 20.98 -6.49
CA LEU A 172 -7.70 21.98 -7.54
C LEU A 172 -6.84 21.49 -8.72
N GLU A 173 -5.78 20.72 -8.47
CA GLU A 173 -5.01 20.06 -9.52
C GLU A 173 -5.87 19.11 -10.35
N PHE A 174 -6.62 18.21 -9.72
CA PHE A 174 -7.49 17.29 -10.44
C PHE A 174 -8.60 18.00 -11.22
N ARG A 175 -9.15 19.08 -10.66
CA ARG A 175 -10.13 19.92 -11.37
C ARG A 175 -9.51 20.51 -12.64
N ARG A 176 -8.28 21.04 -12.55
CA ARG A 176 -7.57 21.57 -13.71
C ARG A 176 -7.26 20.51 -14.75
N GLU A 177 -6.80 19.32 -14.33
CA GLU A 177 -6.58 18.18 -15.22
C GLU A 177 -7.88 17.76 -15.93
N ALA A 178 -9.02 17.82 -15.23
CA ALA A 178 -10.35 17.55 -15.79
C ALA A 178 -10.92 18.72 -16.63
N GLY A 179 -10.21 19.85 -16.74
CA GLY A 179 -10.70 21.04 -17.45
C GLY A 179 -11.84 21.77 -16.75
N ILE A 180 -11.99 21.60 -15.44
CA ILE A 180 -13.04 22.19 -14.62
C ILE A 180 -12.42 23.34 -13.80
N THR A 181 -12.87 24.57 -14.01
CA THR A 181 -12.46 25.73 -13.19
C THR A 181 -13.44 25.97 -12.07
#